data_AF-A0A8J3P6Q9-F1
#
_entry.id   AF-A0A8J3P6Q9-F1
#
_cell.length_a   1.000
_cell.length_b   1.000
_cell.length_c   1.000
_cell.angle_alpha   90.00
_cell.angle_beta   90.00
_cell.angle_gamma   90.00
#
_symmetry.space_group_name_H-M   'P 1'
#
loop_
_entity.id
_entity.type
_entity.pdbx_description
1 polymer ?
#
loop_
_entity_poly.entity_id
_entity_poly.type
_entity_poly.pdbx_seq_one_letter_code
_entity_poly.pdbx_strand_id
1 'polypeptide(L)'
;MEQAYDAAPTSPQGRADAESTGSDWAARVTRVVASQIKYWRLRRGLSAKQLSDRTDDLGFRVPRTVIANLETGRRDAVGVAEILILAAALDIPPTMLVTPIGLQEAMEVLPGIEVPPWLGRGWILGARHPDYETFSHAGWQDGRRAIALYDIHRLLVQEHRRIQDRIKRLTENDSLDGDDLGLFEDSRRGRTTLLHHAVQELAYSLDRIRQHRRLIEAEGFLLPVLPPGLSVDVRGSESTGRHHADETSATDVPPQVPASTLLPPVLFDELKSRAAGPASDSMK
;
A
#
# COMPACT_ATOMS: atom_id res chain seq x y z
N MET A 1 -6.77 23.10 27.80
CA MET A 1 -6.43 21.72 28.21
C MET A 1 -5.81 21.04 27.00
N GLU A 2 -4.62 21.47 26.63
CA GLU A 2 -3.91 20.97 25.46
C GLU A 2 -2.43 21.03 25.80
N GLN A 3 -1.91 19.88 26.25
CA GLN A 3 -0.51 19.67 26.57
C GLN A 3 -0.10 18.33 25.98
N ALA A 4 1.06 18.38 25.31
CA ALA A 4 2.01 17.29 25.09
C ALA A 4 1.62 16.19 24.07
N TYR A 5 2.06 16.40 22.82
CA TYR A 5 2.79 15.35 22.09
C TYR A 5 3.87 15.98 21.19
N ASP A 6 4.69 16.85 21.80
CA ASP A 6 5.96 17.29 21.22
C ASP A 6 7.07 16.65 22.07
N ALA A 7 7.33 15.38 21.81
CA ALA A 7 8.48 14.69 22.35
C ALA A 7 9.61 14.84 21.33
N ALA A 8 10.42 15.87 21.55
CA ALA A 8 11.73 16.00 20.94
C ALA A 8 12.50 14.66 21.06
N PRO A 9 13.26 14.23 20.04
CA PRO A 9 14.16 13.10 20.21
C PRO A 9 15.23 13.53 21.23
N THR A 10 15.21 12.89 22.38
CA THR A 10 16.25 12.97 23.40
C THR A 10 17.61 12.78 22.75
N SER A 11 18.50 13.75 22.97
CA SER A 11 19.91 13.69 22.61
C SER A 11 20.53 12.34 22.98
N PRO A 12 21.30 11.68 22.10
CA PRO A 12 21.99 10.46 22.46
C PRO A 12 23.23 10.80 23.31
N GLN A 13 23.06 10.85 24.62
CA GLN A 13 24.17 10.75 25.57
C GLN A 13 24.41 9.28 25.89
N GLY A 14 25.33 8.69 25.12
CA GLY A 14 25.78 7.31 25.27
C GLY A 14 26.89 6.97 24.28
N ARG A 15 28.02 7.70 24.33
CA ARG A 15 29.28 7.24 23.72
C ARG A 15 29.87 6.12 24.59
N ALA A 16 29.45 4.89 24.30
CA ALA A 16 30.09 3.60 24.60
C ALA A 16 29.14 2.57 23.96
N ASP A 17 29.36 2.09 22.73
CA ASP A 17 30.45 1.21 22.35
C ASP A 17 30.90 1.46 20.91
N ALA A 18 32.19 1.77 20.74
CA ALA A 18 32.86 1.69 19.45
C ALA A 18 33.06 0.20 19.09
N GLU A 19 32.83 -0.14 17.82
CA GLU A 19 33.08 -1.45 17.16
C GLU A 19 32.00 -2.54 17.20
N SER A 20 30.71 -2.19 17.13
CA SER A 20 29.72 -3.12 16.54
C SER A 20 29.99 -3.23 15.03
N THR A 21 30.87 -4.14 14.63
CA THR A 21 31.17 -4.43 13.20
C THR A 21 29.89 -4.76 12.42
N GLY A 22 29.86 -4.48 11.11
CA GLY A 22 28.70 -4.81 10.26
C GLY A 22 28.29 -6.30 10.30
N SER A 23 29.22 -7.19 10.64
CA SER A 23 28.96 -8.63 10.84
C SER A 23 28.10 -8.90 12.09
N ASP A 24 28.27 -8.13 13.16
CA ASP A 24 27.49 -8.31 14.40
C ASP A 24 26.05 -7.81 14.22
N TRP A 25 25.87 -6.69 13.50
CA TRP A 25 24.54 -6.21 13.10
C TRP A 25 23.80 -7.25 12.26
N ALA A 26 24.43 -7.82 11.23
CA ALA A 26 23.82 -8.85 10.41
C ALA A 26 23.36 -10.06 11.24
N ALA A 27 24.17 -10.50 12.21
CA ALA A 27 23.80 -11.57 13.12
C ALA A 27 22.62 -11.20 14.03
N ARG A 28 22.55 -9.95 14.53
CA ARG A 28 21.39 -9.44 15.30
C ARG A 28 20.10 -9.46 14.46
N VAL A 29 20.15 -8.99 13.22
CA VAL A 29 19.01 -9.03 12.31
C VAL A 29 18.56 -10.46 12.04
N THR A 30 19.50 -11.40 11.80
CA THR A 30 19.15 -12.81 11.65
C THR A 30 18.53 -13.40 12.90
N ARG A 31 18.99 -13.02 14.10
CA ARG A 31 18.36 -13.44 15.37
C ARG A 31 16.91 -12.95 15.49
N VAL A 32 16.62 -11.72 15.05
CA VAL A 32 15.23 -11.22 14.96
C VAL A 32 14.41 -12.13 14.05
N VAL A 33 14.89 -12.41 12.83
CA VAL A 33 14.19 -13.30 11.88
C VAL A 33 13.97 -14.69 12.45
N ALA A 34 15.00 -15.30 13.04
CA ALA A 34 14.91 -16.61 13.66
C ALA A 34 13.89 -16.65 14.81
N SER A 35 13.81 -15.58 15.62
CA SER A 35 12.81 -15.46 16.68
C SER A 35 11.39 -15.42 16.13
N GLN A 36 11.18 -14.72 15.00
CA GLN A 36 9.87 -14.65 14.34
C GLN A 36 9.49 -15.98 13.71
N ILE A 37 10.41 -16.68 13.05
CA ILE A 37 10.20 -18.03 12.52
C ILE A 37 9.74 -18.95 13.65
N LYS A 38 10.48 -18.97 14.77
CA LYS A 38 10.14 -19.80 15.94
C LYS A 38 8.75 -19.44 16.49
N TYR A 39 8.48 -18.16 16.67
CA TYR A 39 7.20 -17.65 17.18
C TYR A 39 6.02 -18.14 16.34
N TRP A 40 6.05 -17.90 15.03
CA TRP A 40 4.96 -18.28 14.13
C TRP A 40 4.84 -19.79 13.96
N ARG A 41 5.97 -20.51 13.92
CA ARG A 41 5.97 -21.98 13.86
C ARG A 41 5.27 -22.59 15.07
N LEU A 42 5.62 -22.13 16.27
CA LEU A 42 5.01 -22.61 17.51
C LEU A 42 3.53 -22.22 17.60
N ARG A 43 3.17 -21.01 17.19
CA ARG A 43 1.77 -20.55 17.15
C ARG A 43 0.89 -21.39 16.21
N ARG A 44 1.49 -22.01 15.18
CA ARG A 44 0.82 -22.94 14.26
C ARG A 44 0.89 -24.41 14.70
N GLY A 45 1.48 -24.70 15.87
CA GLY A 45 1.64 -26.07 16.37
C GLY A 45 2.59 -26.93 15.52
N LEU A 46 3.46 -26.32 14.73
CA LEU A 46 4.36 -27.04 13.82
C LEU A 46 5.68 -27.38 14.52
N SER A 47 6.20 -28.58 14.28
CA SER A 47 7.60 -28.92 14.56
C SER A 47 8.52 -28.34 13.48
N ALA A 48 9.82 -28.24 13.76
CA ALA A 48 10.81 -27.85 12.74
C ALA A 48 10.85 -28.82 11.55
N LYS A 49 10.53 -30.12 11.78
CA LYS A 49 10.40 -31.09 10.68
C LYS A 49 9.20 -30.74 9.79
N GLN A 50 8.03 -30.51 10.38
CA GLN A 50 6.82 -30.19 9.63
C GLN A 50 6.96 -28.88 8.84
N LEU A 51 7.65 -27.87 9.41
CA LEU A 51 7.96 -26.66 8.64
C LEU A 51 8.89 -26.95 7.47
N SER A 52 9.92 -27.79 7.65
CA SER A 52 10.80 -28.24 6.59
C SER A 52 10.03 -28.97 5.47
N ASP A 53 9.15 -29.90 5.85
CA ASP A 53 8.31 -30.65 4.91
C ASP A 53 7.41 -29.69 4.10
N ARG A 54 6.76 -28.71 4.75
CA ARG A 54 5.95 -27.69 4.05
C ARG A 54 6.74 -26.85 3.06
N THR A 55 7.99 -26.48 3.38
CA THR A 55 8.82 -25.74 2.41
C THR A 55 9.20 -26.61 1.21
N ASP A 56 9.37 -27.93 1.41
CA ASP A 56 9.61 -28.90 0.34
C ASP A 56 8.39 -29.03 -0.59
N ASP A 57 7.18 -29.09 -0.01
CA ASP A 57 5.92 -29.12 -0.77
C ASP A 57 5.73 -27.89 -1.68
N LEU A 58 6.36 -26.75 -1.31
CA LEU A 58 6.37 -25.52 -2.10
C LEU A 58 7.51 -25.46 -3.13
N GLY A 59 8.33 -26.51 -3.24
CA GLY A 59 9.40 -26.61 -4.23
C GLY A 59 10.76 -26.04 -3.81
N PHE A 60 10.92 -25.62 -2.54
CA PHE A 60 12.21 -25.20 -2.00
C PHE A 60 12.37 -25.66 -0.55
N ARG A 61 13.03 -26.81 -0.34
CA ARG A 61 13.25 -27.34 1.00
C ARG A 61 14.22 -26.47 1.81
N VAL A 62 13.74 -25.97 2.95
CA VAL A 62 14.60 -25.49 4.05
C VAL A 62 14.80 -26.64 5.04
N PRO A 63 16.00 -27.25 5.13
CA PRO A 63 16.21 -28.43 5.98
C PRO A 63 15.85 -28.19 7.44
N ARG A 64 15.30 -29.20 8.13
CA ARG A 64 15.03 -29.14 9.58
C ARG A 64 16.25 -28.67 10.38
N THR A 65 17.45 -29.10 10.00
CA THR A 65 18.72 -28.71 10.65
C THR A 65 19.01 -27.22 10.48
N VAL A 66 18.71 -26.65 9.32
CA VAL A 66 18.80 -25.22 9.06
C VAL A 66 17.83 -24.44 9.94
N ILE A 67 16.57 -24.87 9.99
CA ILE A 67 15.54 -24.23 10.84
C ILE A 67 15.99 -24.28 12.31
N ALA A 68 16.43 -25.44 12.79
CA ALA A 68 16.92 -25.60 14.15
C ALA A 68 18.14 -24.71 14.43
N ASN A 69 19.09 -24.61 13.51
CA ASN A 69 20.29 -23.78 13.70
C ASN A 69 19.97 -22.28 13.70
N LEU A 70 19.01 -21.83 12.89
CA LEU A 70 18.50 -20.46 12.96
C LEU A 70 17.88 -20.20 14.34
N GLU A 71 16.96 -21.06 14.78
CA GLU A 71 16.24 -20.88 16.05
C GLU A 71 17.12 -20.96 17.30
N THR A 72 18.26 -21.65 17.23
CA THR A 72 19.26 -21.69 18.31
C THR A 72 20.35 -20.63 18.17
N GLY A 73 20.33 -19.81 17.12
CA GLY A 73 21.36 -18.80 16.86
C GLY A 73 22.72 -19.36 16.41
N ARG A 74 22.78 -20.64 16.01
CA ARG A 74 24.00 -21.26 15.45
C ARG A 74 24.25 -20.86 13.99
N ARG A 75 23.22 -20.37 13.31
CA ARG A 75 23.29 -19.81 11.96
C ARG A 75 22.92 -18.34 12.04
N ASP A 76 23.79 -17.49 11.53
CA ASP A 76 23.77 -16.02 11.61
C ASP A 76 23.39 -15.34 10.28
N ALA A 77 23.07 -16.12 9.25
CA ALA A 77 22.58 -15.64 7.96
C ALA A 77 21.32 -16.37 7.50
N VAL A 78 20.36 -15.62 6.95
CA VAL A 78 19.15 -16.12 6.29
C VAL A 78 18.98 -15.45 4.94
N GLY A 79 18.73 -16.23 3.89
CA GLY A 79 18.57 -15.72 2.53
C GLY A 79 17.15 -15.21 2.25
N VAL A 80 17.01 -14.34 1.26
CA VAL A 80 15.69 -13.81 0.84
C VAL A 80 14.76 -14.93 0.38
N ALA A 81 15.27 -15.94 -0.35
CA ALA A 81 14.48 -17.10 -0.76
C ALA A 81 13.96 -17.90 0.45
N GLU A 82 14.77 -18.05 1.50
CA GLU A 82 14.35 -18.71 2.75
C GLU A 82 13.27 -17.88 3.45
N ILE A 83 13.38 -16.55 3.48
CA ILE A 83 12.34 -15.68 4.06
C ILE A 83 11.01 -15.87 3.32
N LEU A 84 11.02 -15.86 1.99
CA LEU A 84 9.79 -15.99 1.18
C LEU A 84 9.13 -17.36 1.36
N ILE A 85 9.91 -18.44 1.27
CA ILE A 85 9.36 -19.80 1.36
C ILE A 85 8.89 -20.13 2.78
N LEU A 86 9.61 -19.66 3.82
CA LEU A 86 9.20 -19.87 5.20
C LEU A 86 7.95 -19.08 5.54
N ALA A 87 7.84 -17.84 5.07
CA ALA A 87 6.63 -17.04 5.24
C ALA A 87 5.41 -17.70 4.57
N ALA A 88 5.59 -18.22 3.35
CA ALA A 88 4.57 -18.98 2.65
C ALA A 88 4.18 -20.26 3.42
N ALA A 89 5.14 -21.07 3.87
CA ALA A 89 4.90 -22.29 4.63
C ALA A 89 4.24 -22.06 6.01
N LEU A 90 4.41 -20.85 6.57
CA LEU A 90 3.82 -20.40 7.83
C LEU A 90 2.48 -19.66 7.65
N ASP A 91 2.03 -19.46 6.41
CA ASP A 91 0.83 -18.69 6.05
C ASP A 91 0.82 -17.27 6.65
N ILE A 92 1.93 -16.54 6.50
CA ILE A 92 2.10 -15.16 6.96
C ILE A 92 2.76 -14.27 5.89
N PRO A 93 2.57 -12.94 5.92
CA PRO A 93 3.35 -12.04 5.09
C PRO A 93 4.85 -12.11 5.42
N PRO A 94 5.76 -12.06 4.43
CA PRO A 94 7.22 -12.05 4.67
C PRO A 94 7.69 -10.96 5.63
N THR A 95 7.01 -9.81 5.62
CA THR A 95 7.28 -8.70 6.56
C THR A 95 7.17 -9.13 8.02
N MET A 96 6.31 -10.10 8.36
CA MET A 96 6.16 -10.60 9.73
C MET A 96 7.37 -11.42 10.22
N LEU A 97 8.23 -11.88 9.30
CA LEU A 97 9.49 -12.53 9.67
C LEU A 97 10.60 -11.52 9.93
N VAL A 98 10.61 -10.40 9.22
CA VAL A 98 11.68 -9.39 9.31
C VAL A 98 11.35 -8.25 10.27
N THR A 99 10.08 -8.07 10.65
CA THR A 99 9.64 -7.02 11.58
C THR A 99 8.86 -7.64 12.75
N PRO A 100 9.37 -7.59 13.99
CA PRO A 100 8.76 -8.22 15.16
C PRO A 100 7.61 -7.38 15.75
N ILE A 101 6.63 -7.02 14.91
CA ILE A 101 5.52 -6.12 15.27
C ILE A 101 4.69 -6.71 16.40
N GLY A 102 4.54 -5.91 17.47
CA GLY A 102 3.78 -6.30 18.66
C GLY A 102 4.48 -7.36 19.52
N LEU A 103 5.72 -7.72 19.20
CA LEU A 103 6.51 -8.72 19.94
C LEU A 103 7.80 -8.14 20.53
N GLN A 104 8.31 -7.03 19.99
CA GLN A 104 9.45 -6.29 20.51
C GLN A 104 9.16 -4.80 20.48
N GLU A 105 9.73 -4.04 21.40
CA GLU A 105 9.55 -2.58 21.50
C GLU A 105 10.35 -1.84 20.41
N ALA A 106 11.54 -2.34 20.09
CA ALA A 106 12.44 -1.77 19.11
C ALA A 106 13.09 -2.87 18.25
N MET A 107 13.57 -2.47 17.08
CA MET A 107 14.43 -3.27 16.22
C MET A 107 15.48 -2.38 15.54
N GLU A 108 16.65 -2.92 15.29
CA GLU A 108 17.74 -2.23 14.58
C GLU A 108 17.60 -2.45 13.06
N VAL A 109 17.15 -1.42 12.33
CA VAL A 109 16.90 -1.51 10.87
C VAL A 109 18.16 -1.28 10.02
N LEU A 110 19.11 -0.54 10.58
CA LEU A 110 20.46 -0.28 10.04
C LEU A 110 21.42 -0.26 11.24
N PRO A 111 22.73 -0.50 11.05
CA PRO A 111 23.69 -0.47 12.16
C PRO A 111 23.59 0.83 12.97
N GLY A 112 23.30 0.71 14.26
CA GLY A 112 23.12 1.83 15.20
C GLY A 112 21.78 2.57 15.10
N ILE A 113 20.86 2.15 14.24
CA ILE A 113 19.57 2.80 14.02
C ILE A 113 18.44 1.91 14.50
N GLU A 114 17.99 2.16 15.73
CA GLU A 114 16.85 1.49 16.34
C GLU A 114 15.54 2.24 16.08
N VAL A 115 14.50 1.50 15.70
CA VAL A 115 13.15 2.03 15.48
C VAL A 115 12.09 1.07 16.03
N PRO A 116 10.90 1.55 16.40
CA PRO A 116 9.75 0.70 16.62
C PRO A 116 9.49 -0.23 15.42
N PRO A 117 9.18 -1.53 15.60
CA PRO A 117 9.01 -2.46 14.48
C PRO A 117 7.96 -2.06 13.44
N TRP A 118 6.92 -1.33 13.87
CA TRP A 118 5.91 -0.75 12.96
C TRP A 118 6.53 0.27 11.98
N LEU A 119 7.48 1.09 12.43
CA LEU A 119 8.19 2.03 11.55
C LEU A 119 9.16 1.30 10.63
N GLY A 120 9.87 0.28 11.12
CA GLY A 120 10.72 -0.58 10.30
C GLY A 120 9.95 -1.25 9.16
N ARG A 121 8.74 -1.75 9.44
CA ARG A 121 7.81 -2.23 8.39
C ARG A 121 7.45 -1.14 7.39
N GLY A 122 7.23 0.09 7.87
CA GLY A 122 6.96 1.24 7.02
C GLY A 122 8.06 1.46 5.99
N TRP A 123 9.33 1.30 6.38
CA TRP A 123 10.46 1.40 5.47
C TRP A 123 10.51 0.28 4.43
N ILE A 124 10.38 -0.98 4.88
CA ILE A 124 10.37 -2.15 3.98
C ILE A 124 9.26 -2.06 2.93
N LEU A 125 8.11 -1.48 3.29
CA LEU A 125 6.97 -1.32 2.39
C LEU A 125 7.03 -0.04 1.53
N GLY A 126 8.07 0.78 1.64
CA GLY A 126 8.13 2.06 0.94
C GLY A 126 7.16 3.11 1.49
N ALA A 127 6.54 2.89 2.65
CA ALA A 127 5.53 3.78 3.22
C ALA A 127 6.12 4.91 4.07
N ARG A 128 7.29 4.68 4.69
CA ARG A 128 8.04 5.66 5.50
C ARG A 128 9.52 5.57 5.17
N HIS A 129 10.23 6.69 5.21
CA HIS A 129 11.68 6.65 5.09
C HIS A 129 12.33 6.32 6.44
N PRO A 130 13.57 5.81 6.45
CA PRO A 130 14.41 5.79 7.64
C PRO A 130 14.89 7.22 7.95
N ASP A 131 15.38 7.45 9.16
CA ASP A 131 15.92 8.74 9.58
C ASP A 131 17.41 8.58 9.89
N TYR A 132 18.27 9.05 8.98
CA TYR A 132 19.72 9.09 9.16
C TYR A 132 20.32 10.27 8.41
N GLU A 133 21.49 10.75 8.87
CA GLU A 133 22.07 12.03 8.46
C GLU A 133 22.25 12.20 6.94
N THR A 134 22.68 11.16 6.24
CA THR A 134 22.92 11.17 4.79
C THR A 134 21.72 10.74 3.95
N PHE A 135 20.52 10.67 4.55
CA PHE A 135 19.32 10.22 3.86
C PHE A 135 18.86 11.22 2.80
N SER A 136 18.70 10.76 1.55
CA SER A 136 18.22 11.57 0.44
C SER A 136 16.71 11.47 0.28
N HIS A 137 15.98 12.49 0.74
CA HIS A 137 14.55 12.62 0.51
C HIS A 137 14.20 12.64 -0.99
N ALA A 138 15.02 13.30 -1.82
CA ALA A 138 14.80 13.35 -3.26
C ALA A 138 14.95 11.96 -3.90
N GLY A 139 16.02 11.22 -3.57
CA GLY A 139 16.24 9.87 -4.07
C GLY A 139 15.20 8.87 -3.58
N TRP A 140 14.72 9.03 -2.34
CA TRP A 140 13.61 8.23 -1.82
C TRP A 140 12.31 8.47 -2.57
N GLN A 141 11.96 9.73 -2.84
CA GLN A 141 10.75 10.06 -3.58
C GLN A 141 10.79 9.53 -5.02
N ASP A 142 11.95 9.58 -5.65
CA ASP A 142 12.18 8.96 -6.96
C ASP A 142 11.98 7.44 -6.91
N GLY A 143 12.67 6.75 -5.99
CA GLY A 143 12.55 5.29 -5.84
C GLY A 143 11.16 4.80 -5.41
N ARG A 144 10.45 5.55 -4.57
CA ARG A 144 9.08 5.23 -4.11
C ARG A 144 8.03 5.47 -5.19
N ARG A 145 8.33 6.26 -6.23
CA ARG A 145 7.36 6.68 -7.26
C ARG A 145 6.62 5.50 -7.89
N ALA A 146 7.33 4.42 -8.21
CA ALA A 146 6.74 3.20 -8.73
C ALA A 146 5.69 2.60 -7.77
N ILE A 147 6.02 2.49 -6.48
CA ILE A 147 5.11 1.97 -5.44
C ILE A 147 3.86 2.84 -5.37
N ALA A 148 4.02 4.16 -5.30
CA ALA A 148 2.90 5.10 -5.19
C ALA A 148 1.96 5.01 -6.40
N LEU A 149 2.50 4.93 -7.61
CA LEU A 149 1.72 4.80 -8.84
C LEU A 149 0.88 3.52 -8.85
N TYR A 150 1.46 2.38 -8.45
CA TYR A 150 0.74 1.11 -8.44
C TYR A 150 -0.30 1.03 -7.32
N ASP A 151 -0.01 1.62 -6.16
CA ASP A 151 -0.96 1.70 -5.05
C ASP A 151 -2.18 2.57 -5.39
N ILE A 152 -1.95 3.74 -6.01
CA ILE A 152 -3.05 4.60 -6.48
C ILE A 152 -3.87 3.86 -7.53
N HIS A 153 -3.22 3.17 -8.49
CA HIS A 153 -3.94 2.38 -9.51
C HIS A 153 -4.84 1.33 -8.86
N ARG A 154 -4.32 0.57 -7.89
CA ARG A 154 -5.09 -0.43 -7.14
C ARG A 154 -6.31 0.17 -6.44
N LEU A 155 -6.15 1.35 -5.82
CA LEU A 155 -7.24 2.05 -5.14
C LEU A 155 -8.31 2.55 -6.12
N LEU A 156 -7.92 3.12 -7.26
CA LEU A 156 -8.83 3.55 -8.31
C LEU A 156 -9.65 2.39 -8.87
N VAL A 157 -9.00 1.25 -9.14
CA VAL A 157 -9.70 0.03 -9.58
C VAL A 157 -10.67 -0.48 -8.51
N GLN A 158 -10.28 -0.44 -7.24
CA GLN A 158 -11.15 -0.85 -6.14
C GLN A 158 -12.38 0.08 -5.99
N GLU A 159 -12.18 1.39 -6.14
CA GLU A 159 -13.24 2.40 -6.12
C GLU A 159 -14.24 2.15 -7.27
N HIS A 160 -13.75 1.98 -8.50
CA HIS A 160 -14.58 1.68 -9.66
C HIS A 160 -15.44 0.42 -9.45
N ARG A 161 -14.85 -0.66 -8.94
CA ARG A 161 -15.58 -1.91 -8.67
C ARG A 161 -16.67 -1.73 -7.60
N ARG A 162 -16.40 -0.94 -6.55
CA ARG A 162 -17.42 -0.63 -5.53
C ARG A 162 -18.61 0.13 -6.13
N ILE A 163 -18.37 1.03 -7.09
CA ILE A 163 -19.43 1.75 -7.80
C ILE A 163 -20.23 0.79 -8.68
N GLN A 164 -19.56 -0.10 -9.45
CA GLN A 164 -20.23 -1.14 -10.23
C GLN A 164 -21.14 -2.03 -9.37
N ASP A 165 -20.63 -2.50 -8.23
CA ASP A 165 -21.39 -3.32 -7.29
C ASP A 165 -22.60 -2.57 -6.72
N ARG A 166 -22.47 -1.26 -6.49
CA ARG A 166 -23.58 -0.42 -6.00
C ARG A 166 -24.66 -0.24 -7.07
N ILE A 167 -24.29 0.00 -8.34
CA ILE A 167 -25.24 0.09 -9.46
C ILE A 167 -25.99 -1.24 -9.59
N LYS A 168 -25.26 -2.36 -9.60
CA LYS A 168 -25.85 -3.70 -9.69
C LYS A 168 -26.91 -3.91 -8.61
N ARG A 169 -26.60 -3.61 -7.34
CA ARG A 169 -27.56 -3.72 -6.22
C ARG A 169 -28.79 -2.84 -6.41
N LEU A 170 -28.62 -1.60 -6.88
CA LEU A 170 -29.74 -0.68 -7.12
C LEU A 170 -30.66 -1.18 -8.25
N THR A 171 -30.10 -1.78 -9.30
CA THR A 171 -30.86 -2.35 -10.42
C THR A 171 -31.55 -3.66 -10.05
N GLU A 172 -30.91 -4.57 -9.32
CA GLU A 172 -31.51 -5.84 -8.90
C GLU A 172 -32.69 -5.64 -7.95
N ASN A 173 -32.59 -4.68 -7.03
CA ASN A 173 -33.69 -4.30 -6.14
C ASN A 173 -34.89 -3.68 -6.89
N ASP A 174 -34.77 -3.34 -8.18
CA ASP A 174 -35.90 -2.83 -8.99
C ASP A 174 -36.86 -3.93 -9.41
N SER A 175 -36.34 -5.15 -9.59
CA SER A 175 -37.10 -6.29 -10.09
C SER A 175 -38.01 -6.94 -9.05
N LEU A 176 -37.89 -6.55 -7.76
CA LEU A 176 -38.61 -7.14 -6.63
C LEU A 176 -39.80 -6.28 -6.13
N ASP A 177 -39.87 -5.00 -6.50
CA ASP A 177 -40.87 -4.03 -6.00
C ASP A 177 -42.14 -3.96 -6.89
N GLY A 178 -42.59 -5.11 -7.41
CA GLY A 178 -43.54 -5.22 -8.51
C GLY A 178 -45.05 -5.09 -8.21
N ASP A 179 -45.52 -4.99 -6.96
CA ASP A 179 -46.93 -5.35 -6.66
C ASP A 179 -47.75 -4.46 -5.69
N ASP A 180 -47.35 -3.23 -5.33
CA ASP A 180 -48.23 -2.37 -4.50
C ASP A 180 -48.09 -0.86 -4.81
N LEU A 181 -49.20 -0.15 -4.98
CA LEU A 181 -49.28 1.17 -5.63
C LEU A 181 -49.67 2.30 -4.64
N GLY A 182 -48.73 3.18 -4.31
CA GLY A 182 -49.03 4.48 -3.69
C GLY A 182 -47.88 5.13 -2.91
N LEU A 183 -47.15 4.35 -2.11
CA LEU A 183 -45.98 4.82 -1.32
C LEU A 183 -44.64 4.72 -2.10
N PHE A 184 -44.70 4.33 -3.38
CA PHE A 184 -43.54 3.97 -4.20
C PHE A 184 -43.05 5.07 -5.14
N GLU A 185 -43.82 6.11 -5.47
CA GLU A 185 -43.36 7.12 -6.46
C GLU A 185 -42.16 7.93 -5.97
N ASP A 186 -42.16 8.39 -4.72
CA ASP A 186 -41.02 9.12 -4.14
C ASP A 186 -39.80 8.20 -3.94
N SER A 187 -40.03 6.94 -3.55
CA SER A 187 -38.98 5.91 -3.45
C SER A 187 -38.38 5.58 -4.82
N ARG A 188 -39.21 5.48 -5.88
CA ARG A 188 -38.75 5.27 -7.26
C ARG A 188 -37.98 6.49 -7.78
N ARG A 189 -38.49 7.72 -7.60
CA ARG A 189 -37.79 8.95 -7.99
C ARG A 189 -36.45 9.13 -7.27
N GLY A 190 -36.41 8.83 -5.97
CA GLY A 190 -35.18 8.81 -5.18
C GLY A 190 -34.17 7.80 -5.72
N ARG A 191 -34.62 6.58 -6.02
CA ARG A 191 -33.78 5.53 -6.62
C ARG A 191 -33.26 5.89 -8.01
N THR A 192 -34.09 6.43 -8.90
CA THR A 192 -33.66 6.88 -10.23
C THR A 192 -32.57 7.95 -10.13
N THR A 193 -32.72 8.89 -9.19
CA THR A 193 -31.70 9.90 -8.90
C THR A 193 -30.40 9.27 -8.42
N LEU A 194 -30.45 8.32 -7.48
CA LEU A 194 -29.28 7.59 -6.98
C LEU A 194 -28.57 6.79 -8.08
N LEU A 195 -29.32 6.12 -8.95
CA LEU A 195 -28.79 5.40 -10.10
C LEU A 195 -28.08 6.35 -11.07
N HIS A 196 -28.70 7.48 -11.40
CA HIS A 196 -28.10 8.50 -12.27
C HIS A 196 -26.76 8.99 -11.72
N HIS A 197 -26.71 9.33 -10.42
CA HIS A 197 -25.48 9.77 -9.76
C HIS A 197 -24.41 8.67 -9.76
N ALA A 198 -24.79 7.42 -9.48
CA ALA A 198 -23.86 6.29 -9.48
C ALA A 198 -23.28 6.01 -10.88
N VAL A 199 -24.07 6.17 -11.95
CA VAL A 199 -23.60 6.03 -13.35
C VAL A 199 -22.62 7.15 -13.71
N GLN A 200 -22.87 8.39 -13.28
CA GLN A 200 -21.92 9.49 -13.47
C GLN A 200 -20.60 9.23 -12.73
N GLU A 201 -20.66 8.79 -11.47
CA GLU A 201 -19.48 8.38 -10.70
C GLU A 201 -18.72 7.23 -11.36
N LEU A 202 -19.44 6.29 -11.98
CA LEU A 202 -18.82 5.18 -12.73
C LEU A 202 -18.00 5.71 -13.92
N ALA A 203 -18.57 6.60 -14.72
CA ALA A 203 -17.87 7.22 -15.85
C ALA A 203 -16.63 8.01 -15.39
N TYR A 204 -16.78 8.79 -14.31
CA TYR A 204 -15.66 9.55 -13.73
C TYR A 204 -14.54 8.64 -13.19
N SER A 205 -14.88 7.56 -12.49
CA SER A 205 -13.90 6.60 -11.98
C SER A 205 -13.14 5.90 -13.11
N LEU A 206 -13.80 5.62 -14.24
CA LEU A 206 -13.18 5.02 -15.42
C LEU A 206 -12.16 5.98 -16.05
N ASP A 207 -12.50 7.26 -16.18
CA ASP A 207 -11.60 8.28 -16.69
C ASP A 207 -10.36 8.46 -15.79
N ARG A 208 -10.55 8.49 -14.47
CA ARG A 208 -9.42 8.52 -13.51
C ARG A 208 -8.48 7.33 -13.69
N ILE A 209 -9.01 6.13 -13.90
CA ILE A 209 -8.18 4.94 -14.18
C ILE A 209 -7.40 5.13 -15.49
N ARG A 210 -8.01 5.66 -16.55
CA ARG A 210 -7.31 5.91 -17.83
C ARG A 210 -6.20 6.93 -17.67
N GLN A 211 -6.49 8.08 -17.09
CA GLN A 211 -5.50 9.14 -16.86
C GLN A 211 -4.33 8.63 -16.04
N HIS A 212 -4.61 7.90 -14.95
CA HIS A 212 -3.56 7.34 -14.10
C HIS A 212 -2.72 6.26 -14.80
N ARG A 213 -3.32 5.45 -15.67
CA ARG A 213 -2.58 4.48 -16.48
C ARG A 213 -1.65 5.16 -17.50
N ARG A 214 -2.10 6.25 -18.15
CA ARG A 214 -1.23 7.05 -19.02
C ARG A 214 -0.05 7.63 -18.25
N LEU A 215 -0.24 8.03 -16.99
CA LEU A 215 0.86 8.47 -16.13
C LEU A 215 1.86 7.32 -15.85
N ILE A 216 1.38 6.11 -15.55
CA ILE A 216 2.25 4.93 -15.35
C ILE A 216 3.08 4.65 -16.61
N GLU A 217 2.46 4.70 -17.80
CA GLU A 217 3.16 4.50 -19.08
C GLU A 217 4.17 5.61 -19.37
N ALA A 218 3.81 6.87 -19.12
CA ALA A 218 4.69 8.02 -19.35
C ALA A 218 5.96 7.96 -18.47
N GLU A 219 5.87 7.33 -17.30
CA GLU A 219 6.99 7.06 -16.39
C GLU A 219 7.80 5.82 -16.79
N GLY A 220 7.44 5.14 -17.89
CA GLY A 220 8.13 3.97 -18.41
C GLY A 220 7.84 2.66 -17.66
N PHE A 221 6.83 2.64 -16.79
CA PHE A 221 6.46 1.43 -16.05
C PHE A 221 5.45 0.58 -16.81
N LEU A 222 5.50 -0.74 -16.57
CA LEU A 222 4.51 -1.66 -17.10
C LEU A 222 3.14 -1.40 -16.49
N LEU A 223 2.08 -1.58 -17.28
CA LEU A 223 0.73 -1.40 -16.77
C LEU A 223 0.25 -2.60 -15.95
N PRO A 224 -0.33 -2.38 -14.76
CA PRO A 224 -1.00 -3.43 -14.02
C PRO A 224 -2.14 -4.05 -14.84
N VAL A 225 -2.32 -5.36 -14.72
CA VAL A 225 -3.41 -6.08 -15.38
C VAL A 225 -4.75 -5.61 -14.82
N LEU A 226 -5.70 -5.32 -15.71
CA LEU A 226 -7.07 -4.98 -15.33
C LEU A 226 -7.93 -6.24 -15.26
N PRO A 227 -8.95 -6.29 -14.37
CA PRO A 227 -10.00 -7.28 -14.44
C PRO A 227 -10.67 -7.27 -15.83
N PRO A 228 -11.15 -8.43 -16.35
CA PRO A 228 -11.62 -8.54 -17.73
C PRO A 228 -12.68 -7.50 -18.15
N GLY A 229 -13.72 -7.29 -17.34
CA GLY A 229 -14.78 -6.32 -17.64
C GLY A 229 -14.25 -4.88 -17.74
N LEU A 230 -13.41 -4.49 -16.77
CA LEU A 230 -12.79 -3.16 -16.76
C LEU A 230 -11.78 -2.96 -17.89
N SER A 231 -11.10 -4.02 -18.33
CA SER A 231 -10.19 -3.95 -19.48
C SER A 231 -10.93 -3.60 -20.77
N VAL A 232 -12.17 -4.08 -20.93
CA VAL A 232 -13.02 -3.76 -22.09
C VAL A 232 -13.46 -2.32 -22.00
N ASP A 233 -13.98 -1.88 -20.84
CA ASP A 233 -14.47 -0.53 -20.63
C ASP A 233 -13.38 0.53 -20.84
N VAL A 234 -12.16 0.28 -20.36
CA VAL A 234 -11.01 1.17 -20.53
C VAL A 234 -10.67 1.35 -22.02
N ARG A 235 -10.70 0.28 -22.83
CA ARG A 235 -10.42 0.31 -24.28
C ARG A 235 -11.59 0.85 -25.11
N GLY A 236 -12.82 0.54 -24.72
CA GLY A 236 -14.03 0.80 -25.51
C GLY A 236 -14.30 2.28 -25.75
N SER A 237 -14.01 3.16 -24.78
CA SER A 237 -14.21 4.61 -24.98
C SER A 237 -13.08 5.34 -25.70
N GLU A 238 -11.99 4.66 -26.09
CA GLU A 238 -11.07 5.22 -27.08
C GLU A 238 -11.68 5.16 -28.50
N SER A 239 -12.69 4.31 -28.72
CA SER A 239 -13.33 4.13 -30.04
C SER A 239 -14.58 4.97 -30.28
N THR A 240 -15.20 5.57 -29.26
CA THR A 240 -16.44 6.34 -29.41
C THR A 240 -16.24 7.79 -29.89
N GLY A 241 -15.02 8.16 -30.29
CA GLY A 241 -14.67 9.49 -30.81
C GLY A 241 -14.93 9.73 -32.30
N ARG A 242 -15.82 8.97 -32.97
CA ARG A 242 -16.17 9.22 -34.38
C ARG A 242 -17.67 9.14 -34.64
N HIS A 243 -18.18 10.27 -35.16
CA HIS A 243 -19.50 10.53 -35.76
C HIS A 243 -20.63 10.90 -34.80
N HIS A 244 -20.70 12.19 -34.44
CA HIS A 244 -21.80 13.05 -34.88
C HIS A 244 -21.37 14.51 -34.72
N ALA A 245 -20.89 15.09 -35.83
CA ALA A 245 -20.94 16.53 -36.01
C ALA A 245 -22.35 16.83 -36.49
N ASP A 246 -23.16 17.47 -35.64
CA ASP A 246 -24.05 18.52 -36.10
C ASP A 246 -24.34 19.51 -34.97
N GLU A 247 -24.46 20.77 -35.37
CA GLU A 247 -24.33 21.98 -34.56
C GLU A 247 -25.54 22.21 -33.63
N THR A 248 -25.29 22.68 -32.40
CA THR A 248 -25.91 23.91 -31.85
C THR A 248 -25.39 24.27 -30.45
N SER A 249 -25.06 25.54 -30.31
CA SER A 249 -24.41 26.22 -29.20
C SER A 249 -25.22 26.26 -27.90
N ALA A 250 -24.55 26.15 -26.74
CA ALA A 250 -24.56 27.16 -25.65
C ALA A 250 -23.86 26.67 -24.35
N THR A 251 -22.79 27.40 -23.97
CA THR A 251 -22.21 27.58 -22.62
C THR A 251 -21.67 26.35 -21.88
N ASP A 252 -20.35 26.22 -21.94
CA ASP A 252 -19.52 25.17 -21.40
C ASP A 252 -18.63 25.72 -20.27
N VAL A 253 -18.81 25.25 -19.03
CA VAL A 253 -17.75 25.06 -18.02
C VAL A 253 -18.23 24.01 -17.01
N PRO A 254 -17.66 22.79 -16.96
CA PRO A 254 -17.88 21.88 -15.84
C PRO A 254 -17.12 22.38 -14.60
N PRO A 255 -17.65 22.22 -13.37
CA PRO A 255 -16.96 22.68 -12.17
C PRO A 255 -15.65 21.89 -11.99
N GLN A 256 -14.54 22.60 -11.90
CA GLN A 256 -13.25 22.00 -11.56
C GLN A 256 -13.30 21.51 -10.12
N VAL A 257 -13.31 20.18 -9.95
CA VAL A 257 -13.09 19.55 -8.65
C VAL A 257 -11.59 19.67 -8.35
N PRO A 258 -11.18 20.38 -7.27
CA PRO A 258 -9.77 20.55 -6.95
C PRO A 258 -9.12 19.20 -6.65
N ALA A 259 -7.87 19.04 -7.09
CA ALA A 259 -7.06 17.82 -6.97
C ALA A 259 -6.84 17.31 -5.52
N SER A 260 -7.29 18.06 -4.51
CA SER A 260 -7.16 17.76 -3.08
C SER A 260 -7.99 16.57 -2.59
N THR A 261 -8.92 16.04 -3.39
CA THR A 261 -9.77 14.89 -2.99
C THR A 261 -9.27 13.54 -3.52
N LEU A 262 -8.19 13.51 -4.32
CA LEU A 262 -7.82 12.33 -5.10
C LEU A 262 -6.55 11.59 -4.61
N LEU A 263 -6.00 11.97 -3.46
CA LEU A 263 -4.76 11.39 -2.93
C LEU A 263 -4.94 10.82 -1.52
N PRO A 264 -4.28 9.71 -1.16
CA PRO A 264 -4.12 9.31 0.23
C PRO A 264 -3.50 10.47 1.05
N PRO A 265 -3.90 10.68 2.32
CA PRO A 265 -3.53 11.87 3.11
C PRO A 265 -2.03 12.18 3.12
N VAL A 266 -1.20 11.13 3.13
CA VAL A 266 0.27 11.23 3.16
C VAL A 266 0.85 11.95 1.93
N LEU A 267 0.20 11.85 0.77
CA LEU A 267 0.68 12.43 -0.50
C LEU A 267 0.21 13.89 -0.68
N PHE A 268 -0.88 14.28 -0.02
CA PHE A 268 -1.39 15.65 -0.05
C PHE A 268 -0.53 16.59 0.80
N ASP A 269 -0.16 16.17 2.01
CA ASP A 269 0.64 16.99 2.92
C ASP A 269 2.08 17.20 2.40
N GLU A 270 2.63 16.22 1.67
CA GLU A 270 3.98 16.25 1.10
C GLU A 270 4.10 17.13 -0.16
N LEU A 271 3.00 17.34 -0.89
CA LEU A 271 2.94 18.29 -2.02
C LEU A 271 2.63 19.71 -1.56
N LYS A 272 1.83 19.86 -0.50
CA LYS A 272 1.54 21.16 0.11
C LYS A 272 2.79 21.77 0.76
N SER A 273 3.63 20.96 1.39
CA SER A 273 4.91 21.40 1.97
C SER A 273 5.96 21.79 0.92
N ARG A 274 5.89 21.24 -0.30
CA ARG A 274 6.78 21.62 -1.42
C ARG A 274 6.33 22.87 -2.20
N ALA A 275 5.03 23.19 -2.20
CA ALA A 275 4.49 24.40 -2.84
C ALA A 275 4.71 25.67 -2.00
N ALA A 276 4.86 25.52 -0.69
CA ALA A 276 5.38 26.58 0.18
C ALA A 276 6.91 26.61 0.06
N GLY A 277 7.45 27.33 -0.92
CA GLY A 277 8.90 27.63 -0.98
C GLY A 277 9.40 28.25 0.34
N PRO A 278 10.73 28.27 0.60
CA PRO A 278 11.26 28.74 1.86
C PRO A 278 10.77 30.16 2.13
N ALA A 279 10.12 30.37 3.28
CA ALA A 279 9.72 31.69 3.73
C ALA A 279 10.96 32.58 3.73
N SER A 280 10.91 33.64 2.93
CA SER A 280 11.94 34.67 2.86
C SER A 280 12.11 35.30 4.23
N ASP A 281 13.17 34.93 4.94
CA ASP A 281 13.62 35.66 6.11
C ASP A 281 14.57 36.75 5.66
N SER A 282 14.03 37.96 5.53
CA SER A 282 14.76 39.23 5.52
C SER A 282 13.74 40.35 5.62
N MET A 283 13.61 40.94 6.81
CA MET A 283 13.91 42.36 7.06
C MET A 283 13.32 42.82 8.41
N LYS A 284 14.06 42.62 9.50
CA LYS A 284 14.50 43.66 10.45
C LYS A 284 15.27 43.06 11.63
#